data_AF-A0A953BJF1-F1
#
_entry.id   AF-A0A953BJF1-F1
#
_cell.length_a   1.000
_cell.length_b   1.000
_cell.length_c   1.000
_cell.angle_alpha   90.00
_cell.angle_beta   90.00
_cell.angle_gamma   90.00
#
_symmetry.space_group_name_H-M   'P 1'
#
loop_
_entity.id
_entity.type
_entity.pdbx_description
1 polymer ?
#
loop_
_entity_poly.entity_id
_entity_poly.type
_entity_poly.pdbx_seq_one_letter_code
_entity_poly.pdbx_strand_id
1 'polypeptide(L)'
;MQNYRLAIAAFAAGLAVTSMAQASVIFSGSGVNPEVGATASGSAMFTIAGDTLTIVLTNTTAPRTTAQGNALTGVTFNFSSGSTTLVLTSTALTGGSTYWTSKTTSAAAPSLAGSWTAAINSTADHQYGVATTGFNGWFNGGSISLGNAAPNYGIVAAGTFDGSNVSFGGSQYPFIQNSMTFTFSGVAGFTEAQIANVKLLFGTDGTGIIQTVPTPGALALVGLGAVACVRRRRA
;
A
#
# COMPACT_ATOMS: atom_id res chain seq x y z
N MET A 1 38.90 65.92 -3.36
CA MET A 1 38.90 64.55 -2.80
C MET A 1 37.43 64.17 -2.56
N GLN A 2 36.84 63.42 -3.48
CA GLN A 2 35.40 63.16 -3.51
C GLN A 2 35.19 61.64 -3.41
N ASN A 3 34.64 61.21 -2.29
CA ASN A 3 34.50 59.82 -1.91
C ASN A 3 33.25 59.22 -2.56
N TYR A 4 33.41 58.45 -3.63
CA TYR A 4 32.33 57.64 -4.21
C TYR A 4 32.25 56.30 -3.46
N ARG A 5 31.29 56.19 -2.53
CA ARG A 5 30.90 54.91 -1.92
C ARG A 5 29.88 54.24 -2.83
N LEU A 6 30.34 53.28 -3.63
CA LEU A 6 29.50 52.43 -4.47
C LEU A 6 28.85 51.35 -3.57
N ALA A 7 27.55 51.45 -3.32
CA ALA A 7 26.80 50.44 -2.59
C ALA A 7 26.37 49.32 -3.55
N ILE A 8 27.00 48.15 -3.44
CA ILE A 8 26.62 46.94 -4.17
C ILE A 8 25.48 46.27 -3.38
N ALA A 9 24.24 46.47 -3.83
CA ALA A 9 23.09 45.71 -3.36
C ALA A 9 23.08 44.35 -4.05
N ALA A 10 23.59 43.31 -3.38
CA ALA A 10 23.51 41.94 -3.85
C ALA A 10 22.06 41.44 -3.75
N PHE A 11 21.37 41.36 -4.88
CA PHE A 11 20.04 40.79 -4.99
C PHE A 11 20.17 39.25 -4.93
N ALA A 12 20.08 38.69 -3.72
CA ALA A 12 20.00 37.26 -3.52
C ALA A 12 18.61 36.76 -3.98
N ALA A 13 18.51 36.42 -5.27
CA ALA A 13 17.41 35.63 -5.78
C ALA A 13 17.50 34.24 -5.14
N GLY A 14 16.87 34.09 -3.98
CA GLY A 14 16.66 32.79 -3.34
C GLY A 14 15.87 31.92 -4.30
N LEU A 15 16.54 31.01 -4.98
CA LEU A 15 15.92 29.89 -5.68
C LEU A 15 15.15 29.09 -4.62
N ALA A 16 13.88 29.42 -4.46
CA ALA A 16 12.93 28.57 -3.77
C ALA A 16 12.88 27.28 -4.59
N VAL A 17 13.65 26.28 -4.18
CA VAL A 17 13.52 24.92 -4.67
C VAL A 17 12.15 24.47 -4.18
N THR A 18 11.13 24.71 -4.99
CA THR A 18 9.80 24.14 -4.76
C THR A 18 10.01 22.64 -4.79
N SER A 19 9.92 21.99 -3.64
CA SER A 19 9.81 20.54 -3.59
C SER A 19 8.63 20.17 -4.48
N MET A 20 8.92 19.56 -5.62
CA MET A 20 7.86 19.05 -6.46
C MET A 20 7.12 18.02 -5.61
N ALA A 21 5.86 18.28 -5.31
CA ALA A 21 5.04 17.34 -4.56
C ALA A 21 5.06 16.02 -5.33
N GLN A 22 5.73 15.01 -4.77
CA GLN A 22 5.74 13.68 -5.36
C GLN A 22 4.31 13.15 -5.28
N ALA A 23 3.72 12.91 -6.46
CA ALA A 23 2.36 12.42 -6.56
C ALA A 23 2.37 10.94 -6.19
N SER A 24 1.60 10.57 -5.16
CA SER A 24 1.36 9.16 -4.87
C SER A 24 0.67 8.49 -6.06
N VAL A 25 0.98 7.22 -6.28
CA VAL A 25 0.32 6.39 -7.29
C VAL A 25 -0.56 5.36 -6.58
N ILE A 26 -1.79 5.22 -7.04
CA ILE A 26 -2.73 4.22 -6.51
C ILE A 26 -2.94 3.16 -7.58
N PHE A 27 -2.75 1.91 -7.19
CA PHE A 27 -3.11 0.75 -7.97
C PHE A 27 -4.35 0.11 -7.37
N SER A 28 -5.36 -0.15 -8.18
CA SER A 28 -6.59 -0.81 -7.72
C SER A 28 -6.94 -1.99 -8.62
N GLY A 29 -7.61 -2.98 -8.04
CA GLY A 29 -8.01 -4.18 -8.77
C GLY A 29 -9.20 -4.87 -8.11
N SER A 30 -9.92 -5.64 -8.91
CA SER A 30 -10.99 -6.53 -8.46
C SER A 30 -10.99 -7.79 -9.32
N GLY A 31 -11.31 -8.92 -8.70
CA GLY A 31 -11.38 -10.22 -9.37
C GLY A 31 -12.06 -11.26 -8.48
N VAL A 32 -12.42 -12.40 -9.07
CA VAL A 32 -12.96 -13.54 -8.30
C VAL A 32 -11.78 -14.24 -7.61
N ASN A 33 -11.84 -14.38 -6.28
CA ASN A 33 -10.90 -15.23 -5.56
C ASN A 33 -11.37 -16.70 -5.65
N PRO A 34 -10.58 -17.61 -6.24
CA PRO A 34 -10.91 -19.03 -6.33
C PRO A 34 -11.11 -19.71 -4.96
N GLU A 35 -10.43 -19.26 -3.89
CA GLU A 35 -10.52 -19.84 -2.54
C GLU A 35 -11.97 -19.87 -2.02
N VAL A 36 -12.75 -18.84 -2.37
CA VAL A 36 -14.10 -18.62 -1.82
C VAL A 36 -15.17 -18.45 -2.90
N GLY A 37 -14.78 -18.44 -4.19
CA GLY A 37 -15.72 -18.25 -5.31
C GLY A 37 -16.44 -16.90 -5.29
N ALA A 38 -15.84 -15.87 -4.68
CA ALA A 38 -16.43 -14.55 -4.50
C ALA A 38 -15.50 -13.46 -5.01
N THR A 39 -16.07 -12.31 -5.38
CA THR A 39 -15.29 -11.14 -5.77
C THR A 39 -14.54 -10.57 -4.56
N ALA A 40 -13.24 -10.35 -4.73
CA ALA A 40 -12.39 -9.58 -3.85
C ALA A 40 -11.96 -8.30 -4.57
N SER A 41 -11.68 -7.24 -3.81
CA SER A 41 -11.13 -6.00 -4.34
C SER A 41 -10.28 -5.27 -3.32
N GLY A 42 -9.31 -4.51 -3.80
CA GLY A 42 -8.44 -3.72 -2.95
C GLY A 42 -7.65 -2.67 -3.72
N SER A 43 -6.79 -1.97 -2.99
CA SER A 43 -5.87 -1.00 -3.54
C SER A 43 -4.54 -0.97 -2.79
N ALA A 44 -3.48 -0.64 -3.51
CA ALA A 44 -2.16 -0.33 -2.98
C ALA A 44 -1.78 1.10 -3.41
N MET A 45 -1.60 1.99 -2.44
CA MET A 45 -1.06 3.33 -2.67
C MET A 45 0.43 3.32 -2.37
N PHE A 46 1.23 3.82 -3.31
CA PHE A 46 2.68 3.94 -3.16
C PHE A 46 3.07 5.42 -3.13
N THR A 47 3.97 5.76 -2.22
CA THR A 47 4.58 7.08 -2.09
C THR A 47 6.07 6.88 -1.86
N ILE A 48 6.92 7.52 -2.65
CA ILE A 48 8.37 7.53 -2.47
C ILE A 48 8.78 8.93 -2.05
N ALA A 49 9.56 9.04 -0.97
CA ALA A 49 10.13 10.27 -0.47
C ALA A 49 11.59 10.05 -0.08
N GLY A 50 12.52 10.56 -0.89
CA GLY A 50 13.96 10.33 -0.70
C GLY A 50 14.31 8.84 -0.83
N ASP A 51 14.74 8.22 0.28
CA ASP A 51 15.05 6.78 0.35
C ASP A 51 13.90 5.95 0.95
N THR A 52 12.76 6.57 1.26
CA THR A 52 11.63 5.91 1.92
C THR A 52 10.53 5.60 0.91
N LEU A 53 10.09 4.33 0.88
CA LEU A 53 8.87 3.89 0.21
C LEU A 53 7.79 3.61 1.25
N THR A 54 6.65 4.26 1.11
CA THR A 54 5.45 3.97 1.90
C THR A 54 4.41 3.29 1.03
N ILE A 55 3.88 2.16 1.50
CA ILE A 55 2.79 1.42 0.86
C ILE A 55 1.59 1.40 1.79
N VAL A 56 0.42 1.84 1.32
CA VAL A 56 -0.84 1.70 2.04
C VAL A 56 -1.70 0.67 1.31
N LEU A 57 -1.94 -0.47 1.96
CA LEU A 57 -2.84 -1.51 1.47
C LEU A 57 -4.23 -1.30 2.07
N THR A 58 -5.25 -1.31 1.22
CA THR A 58 -6.65 -1.16 1.63
C THR A 58 -7.48 -2.27 1.01
N ASN A 59 -8.27 -2.97 1.83
CA ASN A 59 -9.26 -3.92 1.33
C ASN A 59 -10.57 -3.18 1.06
N THR A 60 -11.00 -3.17 -0.20
CA THR A 60 -12.21 -2.48 -0.67
C THR A 60 -13.35 -3.44 -1.00
N THR A 61 -13.21 -4.72 -0.66
CA THR A 61 -14.15 -5.79 -1.00
C THR A 61 -15.56 -5.45 -0.56
N ALA A 62 -16.50 -5.54 -1.50
CA ALA A 62 -17.93 -5.35 -1.28
C ALA A 62 -18.71 -6.48 -1.98
N PRO A 63 -19.77 -7.04 -1.36
CA PRO A 63 -20.20 -6.80 0.02
C PRO A 63 -19.15 -7.26 1.04
N ARG A 64 -19.25 -6.73 2.26
CA ARG A 64 -18.36 -7.11 3.36
C ARG A 64 -18.52 -8.60 3.68
N THR A 65 -17.42 -9.28 3.97
CA THR A 65 -17.43 -10.72 4.26
C THR A 65 -16.32 -11.09 5.22
N THR A 66 -16.58 -12.11 6.04
CA THR A 66 -15.62 -12.74 6.96
C THR A 66 -14.91 -13.93 6.33
N ALA A 67 -15.19 -14.22 5.05
CA ALA A 67 -14.54 -15.31 4.34
C ALA A 67 -13.04 -15.02 4.20
N GLN A 68 -12.21 -15.96 4.64
CA GLN A 68 -10.75 -15.79 4.71
C GLN A 68 -10.13 -15.48 3.36
N GLY A 69 -10.61 -16.11 2.27
CA GLY A 69 -10.19 -15.80 0.91
C GLY A 69 -10.36 -14.31 0.56
N ASN A 70 -11.30 -13.59 1.16
CA ASN A 70 -11.49 -12.18 0.86
C ASN A 70 -10.64 -11.24 1.73
N ALA A 71 -9.79 -11.77 2.61
CA ALA A 71 -8.78 -10.97 3.31
C ALA A 71 -7.62 -10.63 2.36
N LEU A 72 -7.23 -9.36 2.30
CA LEU A 72 -6.04 -8.88 1.58
C LEU A 72 -4.81 -9.22 2.43
N THR A 73 -4.02 -10.16 1.95
CA THR A 73 -2.88 -10.76 2.66
C THR A 73 -1.54 -10.27 2.16
N GLY A 74 -1.49 -9.47 1.09
CA GLY A 74 -0.26 -8.86 0.63
C GLY A 74 -0.34 -8.09 -0.67
N VAL A 75 0.84 -7.63 -1.11
CA VAL A 75 1.07 -7.03 -2.42
C VAL A 75 2.41 -7.51 -2.98
N THR A 76 2.50 -7.70 -4.28
CA THR A 76 3.77 -7.79 -5.03
C THR A 76 3.85 -6.70 -6.07
N PHE A 77 5.06 -6.28 -6.41
CA PHE A 77 5.34 -5.25 -7.40
C PHE A 77 6.78 -5.35 -7.91
N ASN A 78 7.06 -4.67 -9.02
CA ASN A 78 8.38 -4.53 -9.61
C ASN A 78 8.74 -3.06 -9.78
N PHE A 79 10.04 -2.79 -9.93
CA PHE A 79 10.49 -1.55 -10.54
C PHE A 79 10.81 -1.82 -12.02
N SER A 80 10.31 -0.98 -12.92
CA SER A 80 10.47 -1.15 -14.38
C SER A 80 11.92 -1.04 -14.86
N SER A 81 12.80 -0.47 -14.03
CA SER A 81 14.22 -0.30 -14.33
C SER A 81 15.04 -0.35 -13.05
N GLY A 82 16.16 -1.07 -13.09
CA GLY A 82 17.08 -1.19 -11.95
C GLY A 82 16.66 -2.28 -10.96
N SER A 83 17.54 -2.50 -10.00
CA SER A 83 17.29 -3.36 -8.84
C SER A 83 17.78 -2.61 -7.61
N THR A 84 17.02 -2.73 -6.54
CA THR A 84 17.41 -2.26 -5.21
C THR A 84 17.11 -3.31 -4.15
N THR A 85 17.66 -3.11 -2.96
CA THR A 85 17.37 -3.93 -1.78
C THR A 85 16.41 -3.16 -0.89
N LEU A 86 15.16 -3.59 -0.84
CA LEU A 86 14.18 -3.03 0.08
C LEU A 86 14.32 -3.64 1.46
N VAL A 87 14.28 -2.80 2.49
CA VAL A 87 14.24 -3.24 3.89
C VAL A 87 12.94 -2.74 4.50
N LEU A 88 12.09 -3.65 4.98
CA LEU A 88 10.87 -3.28 5.72
C LEU A 88 11.28 -2.68 7.07
N THR A 89 11.06 -1.37 7.24
CA THR A 89 11.46 -0.63 8.44
C THR A 89 10.33 -0.48 9.45
N SER A 90 9.07 -0.41 8.99
CA SER A 90 7.93 -0.32 9.90
C SER A 90 6.62 -0.84 9.30
N THR A 91 5.70 -1.17 10.20
CA THR A 91 4.33 -1.55 9.92
C THR A 91 3.40 -0.83 10.88
N ALA A 92 2.30 -0.28 10.39
CA ALA A 92 1.35 0.49 11.20
C ALA A 92 -0.08 0.39 10.67
N LEU A 93 -1.06 0.52 11.57
CA LEU A 93 -2.44 0.75 11.15
C LEU A 93 -2.55 2.13 10.48
N THR A 94 -3.21 2.20 9.33
CA THR A 94 -3.55 3.48 8.72
C THR A 94 -4.69 4.13 9.51
N GLY A 95 -4.75 5.47 9.57
CA GLY A 95 -5.79 6.20 10.30
C GLY A 95 -7.22 5.70 10.00
N GLY A 96 -8.03 5.49 11.05
CA GLY A 96 -9.38 4.93 10.94
C GLY A 96 -9.45 3.39 10.83
N SER A 97 -8.31 2.70 10.81
CA SER A 97 -8.24 1.23 10.81
C SER A 97 -8.23 0.68 12.24
N THR A 98 -8.67 -0.56 12.42
CA THR A 98 -8.74 -1.22 13.73
C THR A 98 -8.12 -2.60 13.69
N TYR A 99 -7.44 -2.99 14.78
CA TYR A 99 -6.90 -4.32 14.95
C TYR A 99 -7.82 -5.19 15.81
N TRP A 100 -8.11 -6.38 15.33
CA TRP A 100 -9.02 -7.36 15.94
C TRP A 100 -8.24 -8.62 16.29
N THR A 101 -7.99 -8.84 17.58
CA THR A 101 -7.41 -10.08 18.13
C THR A 101 -8.43 -10.95 18.85
N SER A 102 -9.59 -10.38 19.13
CA SER A 102 -10.72 -11.02 19.79
C SER A 102 -12.00 -10.25 19.46
N LYS A 103 -13.08 -10.49 20.20
CA LYS A 103 -14.32 -9.67 20.13
C LYS A 103 -14.10 -8.18 20.45
N THR A 104 -12.95 -7.83 21.02
CA THR A 104 -12.57 -6.45 21.29
C THR A 104 -11.60 -5.93 20.23
N THR A 105 -11.79 -4.66 19.86
CA THR A 105 -10.88 -3.92 18.99
C THR A 105 -9.86 -3.15 19.79
N SER A 106 -8.70 -2.93 19.17
CA SER A 106 -7.80 -1.86 19.57
C SER A 106 -7.48 -0.95 18.38
N ALA A 107 -7.48 0.36 18.61
CA ALA A 107 -6.89 1.34 17.71
C ALA A 107 -5.35 1.37 17.84
N ALA A 108 -4.82 0.81 18.92
CA ALA A 108 -3.39 0.57 19.11
C ALA A 108 -3.10 -0.90 18.81
N ALA A 109 -2.45 -1.19 17.69
CA ALA A 109 -1.88 -2.51 17.49
C ALA A 109 -0.54 -2.58 18.25
N PRO A 110 -0.24 -3.66 19.00
CA PRO A 110 1.16 -3.98 19.29
C PRO A 110 1.92 -4.05 17.95
N SER A 111 3.24 -3.90 18.01
CA SER A 111 4.08 -3.96 16.80
C SER A 111 3.66 -5.16 15.94
N LEU A 112 3.15 -4.90 14.74
CA LEU A 112 2.82 -5.92 13.75
C LEU A 112 4.10 -6.46 13.06
N ALA A 113 5.27 -6.02 13.53
CA ALA A 113 6.56 -6.55 13.12
C ALA A 113 6.64 -8.05 13.44
N GLY A 114 6.92 -8.84 12.40
CA GLY A 114 6.92 -10.29 12.48
C GLY A 114 5.61 -10.96 12.06
N SER A 115 4.50 -10.23 11.88
CA SER A 115 3.28 -10.79 11.26
C SER A 115 3.25 -10.59 9.74
N TRP A 116 4.23 -9.89 9.20
CA TRP A 116 4.40 -9.62 7.78
C TRP A 116 5.88 -9.80 7.41
N THR A 117 6.13 -10.28 6.20
CA THR A 117 7.47 -10.43 5.66
C THR A 117 7.56 -9.80 4.27
N ALA A 118 8.71 -9.20 3.99
CA ALA A 118 9.10 -8.72 2.68
C ALA A 118 10.14 -9.65 2.01
N ALA A 119 10.51 -10.74 2.68
CA ALA A 119 11.43 -11.73 2.14
C ALA A 119 10.71 -12.58 1.10
N ILE A 120 10.81 -12.16 -0.15
CA ILE A 120 10.29 -12.89 -1.31
C ILE A 120 11.35 -13.88 -1.81
N ASN A 121 10.95 -15.12 -2.05
CA ASN A 121 11.73 -16.08 -2.81
C ASN A 121 11.65 -15.62 -4.27
N SER A 122 12.71 -14.96 -4.76
CA SER A 122 12.66 -14.27 -6.05
C SER A 122 12.18 -15.21 -7.17
N THR A 123 11.06 -14.86 -7.80
CA THR A 123 10.58 -15.48 -9.04
C THR A 123 10.63 -14.43 -10.15
N ALA A 124 10.65 -14.85 -11.42
CA ALA A 124 10.79 -13.94 -12.56
C ALA A 124 9.69 -12.87 -12.64
N ASP A 125 8.53 -13.11 -12.02
CA ASP A 125 7.35 -12.25 -12.15
C ASP A 125 7.28 -11.15 -11.08
N HIS A 126 7.99 -11.31 -9.95
CA HIS A 126 7.88 -10.46 -8.77
C HIS A 126 9.21 -10.24 -8.08
N GLN A 127 9.66 -8.99 -8.04
CA GLN A 127 10.92 -8.60 -7.39
C GLN A 127 10.72 -8.19 -5.94
N TYR A 128 9.59 -7.57 -5.63
CA TYR A 128 9.32 -6.97 -4.33
C TYR A 128 7.90 -7.30 -3.87
N GLY A 129 7.68 -7.23 -2.55
CA GLY A 129 6.36 -7.39 -1.98
C GLY A 129 6.37 -7.42 -0.47
N VAL A 130 5.18 -7.54 0.10
CA VAL A 130 4.96 -7.79 1.52
C VAL A 130 3.71 -8.62 1.71
N ALA A 131 3.77 -9.63 2.57
CA ALA A 131 2.63 -10.52 2.83
C ALA A 131 2.60 -11.08 4.26
N THR A 132 1.41 -11.45 4.74
CA THR A 132 1.17 -12.14 6.02
C THR A 132 1.33 -13.64 5.95
N THR A 133 1.40 -14.22 4.76
CA THR A 133 1.51 -15.66 4.58
C THR A 133 2.58 -15.99 3.56
N GLY A 134 3.04 -17.25 3.56
CA GLY A 134 4.00 -17.71 2.56
C GLY A 134 3.49 -17.65 1.12
N PHE A 135 2.18 -17.43 0.88
CA PHE A 135 1.50 -17.30 -0.42
C PHE A 135 2.09 -18.23 -1.51
N ASN A 136 1.71 -19.51 -1.48
CA ASN A 136 2.26 -20.54 -2.37
C ASN A 136 3.81 -20.61 -2.38
N GLY A 137 4.44 -20.32 -1.24
CA GLY A 137 5.91 -20.31 -1.09
C GLY A 137 6.61 -19.09 -1.71
N TRP A 138 5.88 -18.08 -2.19
CA TRP A 138 6.46 -16.84 -2.70
C TRP A 138 7.16 -16.05 -1.61
N PHE A 139 6.62 -16.08 -0.39
CA PHE A 139 7.20 -15.39 0.77
C PHE A 139 7.75 -16.41 1.75
N ASN A 140 8.81 -16.03 2.47
CA ASN A 140 9.35 -16.87 3.54
C ASN A 140 8.40 -16.86 4.76
N GLY A 141 7.35 -17.67 4.70
CA GLY A 141 6.33 -17.78 5.74
C GLY A 141 6.87 -18.28 7.09
N GLY A 142 8.00 -18.99 7.11
CA GLY A 142 8.65 -19.45 8.35
C GLY A 142 9.24 -18.31 9.20
N SER A 143 9.37 -17.12 8.63
CA SER A 143 9.79 -15.90 9.35
C SER A 143 8.64 -15.16 10.04
N ILE A 144 7.39 -15.61 9.83
CA ILE A 144 6.20 -14.96 10.35
C ILE A 144 5.87 -15.58 11.72
N SER A 145 5.88 -14.75 12.76
CA SER A 145 5.34 -15.12 14.06
C SER A 145 3.83 -15.23 13.96
N LEU A 146 3.36 -16.44 13.62
CA LEU A 146 1.97 -16.82 13.78
C LEU A 146 1.68 -16.76 15.28
N GLY A 147 0.71 -15.94 15.66
CA GLY A 147 0.18 -15.87 17.01
C GLY A 147 -0.55 -17.15 17.38
N ASN A 148 -1.38 -17.05 18.41
CA ASN A 148 -2.04 -18.16 19.08
C ASN A 148 -3.18 -18.84 18.28
N ALA A 149 -3.47 -18.42 17.04
CA ALA A 149 -4.56 -18.95 16.25
C ALA A 149 -4.32 -18.85 14.73
N ALA A 150 -4.02 -19.99 14.10
CA ALA A 150 -4.19 -20.28 12.66
C ALA A 150 -3.48 -19.33 11.64
N PRO A 151 -3.42 -19.64 10.34
CA PRO A 151 -2.79 -18.78 9.33
C PRO A 151 -3.64 -17.54 8.97
N ASN A 152 -4.59 -17.15 9.81
CA ASN A 152 -5.69 -16.24 9.47
C ASN A 152 -5.32 -14.78 9.73
N TYR A 153 -4.29 -14.31 9.03
CA TYR A 153 -3.76 -12.95 9.12
C TYR A 153 -4.05 -12.18 7.82
N GLY A 154 -4.64 -10.99 7.93
CA GLY A 154 -4.83 -10.13 6.77
C GLY A 154 -5.65 -8.87 7.04
N ILE A 155 -5.89 -8.12 5.98
CA ILE A 155 -6.67 -6.89 5.98
C ILE A 155 -8.06 -7.22 5.44
N VAL A 156 -9.12 -7.05 6.22
CA VAL A 156 -10.51 -7.16 5.79
C VAL A 156 -11.09 -5.79 5.46
N ALA A 157 -12.17 -5.76 4.68
CA ALA A 157 -12.85 -4.52 4.31
C ALA A 157 -13.38 -3.77 5.55
N ALA A 158 -13.45 -2.45 5.45
CA ALA A 158 -13.97 -1.61 6.54
C ALA A 158 -15.38 -2.05 6.97
N GLY A 159 -15.59 -2.17 8.29
CA GLY A 159 -16.86 -2.59 8.90
C GLY A 159 -17.23 -4.06 8.70
N THR A 160 -16.29 -4.93 8.29
CA THR A 160 -16.47 -6.39 8.25
C THR A 160 -16.83 -6.92 9.64
N PHE A 161 -16.18 -6.40 10.67
CA PHE A 161 -16.49 -6.63 12.06
C PHE A 161 -17.19 -5.38 12.61
N ASP A 162 -18.40 -5.56 13.13
CA ASP A 162 -19.23 -4.51 13.73
C ASP A 162 -19.49 -4.74 15.24
N GLY A 163 -18.94 -5.81 15.80
CA GLY A 163 -19.12 -6.21 17.20
C GLY A 163 -20.48 -6.84 17.53
N SER A 164 -21.46 -6.80 16.61
CA SER A 164 -22.82 -7.32 16.81
C SER A 164 -23.14 -8.59 16.01
N ASN A 165 -22.53 -8.78 14.83
CA ASN A 165 -22.95 -9.80 13.86
C ASN A 165 -21.86 -10.77 13.44
N VAL A 166 -20.76 -10.84 14.18
CA VAL A 166 -19.64 -11.70 13.86
C VAL A 166 -19.55 -12.85 14.85
N SER A 167 -19.75 -14.07 14.36
CA SER A 167 -19.42 -15.28 15.11
C SER A 167 -17.90 -15.42 15.08
N PHE A 168 -17.26 -15.03 16.17
CA PHE A 168 -15.83 -15.22 16.38
C PHE A 168 -15.59 -16.72 16.60
N GLY A 169 -15.35 -17.47 15.52
CA GLY A 169 -14.75 -18.80 15.64
C GLY A 169 -13.35 -18.58 16.20
N GLY A 170 -13.10 -18.93 17.46
CA GLY A 170 -11.93 -18.50 18.26
C GLY A 170 -10.53 -18.79 17.67
N SER A 171 -10.43 -19.44 16.51
CA SER A 171 -9.22 -19.69 15.74
C SER A 171 -8.98 -18.74 14.56
N GLN A 172 -9.83 -17.73 14.33
CA GLN A 172 -9.75 -16.88 13.12
C GLN A 172 -8.96 -15.57 13.28
N TYR A 173 -8.22 -15.36 14.37
CA TYR A 173 -7.61 -14.07 14.68
C TYR A 173 -6.09 -14.11 14.53
N PRO A 174 -5.46 -13.01 14.08
CA PRO A 174 -5.97 -11.64 14.07
C PRO A 174 -6.20 -11.00 12.68
N PHE A 175 -7.15 -10.07 12.64
CA PHE A 175 -7.44 -9.28 11.45
C PHE A 175 -7.20 -7.78 11.65
N ILE A 176 -6.82 -7.13 10.55
CA ILE A 176 -6.80 -5.68 10.42
C ILE A 176 -8.03 -5.30 9.62
N GLN A 177 -8.79 -4.31 10.08
CA GLN A 177 -9.93 -3.81 9.33
C GLN A 177 -9.57 -2.50 8.64
N ASN A 178 -9.98 -2.38 7.37
CA ASN A 178 -9.75 -1.25 6.46
C ASN A 178 -8.37 -1.26 5.78
N SER A 179 -7.32 -0.82 6.47
CA SER A 179 -6.05 -0.54 5.81
C SER A 179 -4.82 -0.64 6.72
N MET A 180 -3.66 -0.85 6.10
CA MET A 180 -2.37 -0.96 6.76
C MET A 180 -1.29 -0.23 5.97
N THR A 181 -0.38 0.42 6.69
CA THR A 181 0.77 1.13 6.14
C THR A 181 2.05 0.32 6.38
N PHE A 182 2.85 0.18 5.34
CA PHE A 182 4.18 -0.42 5.34
C PHE A 182 5.20 0.63 4.93
N THR A 183 6.34 0.66 5.61
CA THR A 183 7.44 1.56 5.27
C THR A 183 8.69 0.76 4.96
N PHE A 184 9.34 1.10 3.86
CA PHE A 184 10.58 0.51 3.39
C PHE A 184 11.66 1.58 3.23
N SER A 185 12.92 1.20 3.41
CA SER A 185 14.09 1.96 2.95
C SER A 185 14.74 1.30 1.74
N GLY A 186 15.67 1.99 1.09
CA GLY A 186 16.41 1.47 -0.07
C GLY A 186 15.77 1.80 -1.41
N VAL A 187 15.04 2.91 -1.54
CA VAL A 187 14.46 3.36 -2.82
C VAL A 187 15.07 4.66 -3.34
N ALA A 188 16.24 5.08 -2.83
CA ALA A 188 16.93 6.26 -3.31
C ALA A 188 17.12 6.22 -4.84
N GLY A 189 16.65 7.27 -5.53
CA GLY A 189 16.73 7.40 -6.99
C GLY A 189 15.58 6.73 -7.76
N PHE A 190 14.67 6.03 -7.08
CA PHE A 190 13.43 5.53 -7.67
C PHE A 190 12.30 6.54 -7.56
N THR A 191 11.32 6.40 -8.44
CA THR A 191 10.10 7.22 -8.50
C THR A 191 8.88 6.33 -8.61
N GLU A 192 7.72 6.85 -8.24
CA GLU A 192 6.43 6.15 -8.31
C GLU A 192 6.10 5.68 -9.74
N ALA A 193 6.55 6.41 -10.75
CA ALA A 193 6.33 6.07 -12.16
C ALA A 193 7.05 4.79 -12.59
N GLN A 194 8.06 4.34 -11.84
CA GLN A 194 8.77 3.08 -12.12
C GLN A 194 8.08 1.88 -11.49
N ILE A 195 7.06 2.07 -10.64
CA ILE A 195 6.34 0.97 -10.01
C ILE A 195 5.43 0.32 -11.05
N ALA A 196 5.57 -0.98 -11.25
CA ALA A 196 4.84 -1.75 -12.25
C ALA A 196 4.48 -3.15 -11.75
N ASN A 197 3.63 -3.84 -12.52
CA ASN A 197 3.21 -5.23 -12.25
C ASN A 197 2.68 -5.44 -10.82
N VAL A 198 1.93 -4.47 -10.32
CA VAL A 198 1.37 -4.53 -8.97
C VAL A 198 0.25 -5.57 -8.94
N LYS A 199 0.37 -6.54 -8.04
CA LYS A 199 -0.65 -7.57 -7.80
C LYS A 199 -1.05 -7.56 -6.33
N LEU A 200 -2.35 -7.62 -6.07
CA LEU A 200 -2.89 -7.79 -4.73
C LEU A 200 -3.04 -9.28 -4.44
N LEU A 201 -2.68 -9.67 -3.22
CA LEU A 201 -2.73 -11.05 -2.77
C LEU A 201 -3.88 -11.19 -1.77
N PHE A 202 -4.79 -12.11 -2.05
CA PHE A 202 -5.97 -12.39 -1.26
C PHE A 202 -5.98 -13.83 -0.79
N GLY A 203 -6.48 -14.06 0.42
CA GLY A 203 -6.53 -15.38 1.01
C GLY A 203 -5.15 -15.93 1.36
N THR A 204 -5.13 -17.22 1.67
CA THR A 204 -3.95 -17.91 2.21
C THR A 204 -3.55 -19.14 1.40
N ASP A 205 -4.40 -19.58 0.47
CA ASP A 205 -4.14 -20.71 -0.42
C ASP A 205 -3.14 -20.38 -1.55
N GLY A 206 -2.82 -19.10 -1.75
CA GLY A 206 -1.90 -18.64 -2.78
C GLY A 206 -2.52 -18.50 -4.18
N THR A 207 -3.84 -18.61 -4.32
CA THR A 207 -4.55 -18.52 -5.60
C THR A 207 -5.23 -17.17 -5.83
N GLY A 208 -5.50 -16.41 -4.76
CA GLY A 208 -6.16 -15.11 -4.80
C GLY A 208 -5.29 -13.97 -5.34
N ILE A 209 -4.84 -14.07 -6.59
CA ILE A 209 -4.01 -13.05 -7.24
C ILE A 209 -4.90 -12.12 -8.06
N ILE A 210 -4.93 -10.84 -7.71
CA ILE A 210 -5.66 -9.81 -8.46
C ILE A 210 -4.68 -8.87 -9.14
N GLN A 211 -4.76 -8.80 -10.47
CA GLN A 211 -4.04 -7.79 -11.25
C GLN A 211 -4.61 -6.42 -10.95
N THR A 212 -3.74 -5.41 -10.89
CA THR A 212 -4.16 -4.03 -10.69
C THR A 212 -3.81 -3.18 -11.89
N VAL A 213 -4.49 -2.05 -11.99
CA VAL A 213 -4.15 -0.99 -12.93
C VAL A 213 -3.87 0.29 -12.15
N PRO A 214 -2.93 1.14 -12.61
CA PRO A 214 -2.79 2.48 -12.06
C PRO A 214 -4.12 3.22 -12.23
N THR A 215 -4.64 3.80 -11.15
CA THR A 215 -5.75 4.73 -11.23
C THR A 215 -5.29 5.94 -12.05
N PRO A 216 -6.07 6.42 -13.04
CA PRO A 216 -5.70 7.60 -13.82
C PRO A 216 -5.36 8.74 -12.87
N GLY A 217 -4.08 9.17 -12.89
CA GLY A 217 -3.60 10.17 -11.96
C GLY A 217 -4.35 11.48 -12.10
N ALA A 218 -4.40 12.29 -11.04
CA ALA A 218 -5.03 13.61 -11.04
C ALA A 218 -4.56 14.51 -12.20
N LEU A 219 -3.37 14.26 -12.77
CA LEU A 219 -2.87 14.93 -13.97
C LEU A 219 -3.77 14.76 -15.20
N ALA A 220 -4.41 13.60 -15.38
CA ALA A 220 -5.40 13.41 -16.44
C ALA A 220 -6.61 14.33 -16.22
N LEU A 221 -7.06 14.47 -14.97
CA LEU A 221 -8.16 15.36 -14.60
C LEU A 221 -7.77 16.85 -14.73
N VAL A 222 -6.54 17.23 -14.36
CA VAL A 222 -6.02 18.59 -14.56
C VAL A 222 -5.91 18.90 -16.05
N GLY A 223 -5.46 17.96 -16.87
CA GLY A 223 -5.42 18.11 -18.33
C GLY A 223 -6.82 18.37 -18.92
N LEU A 224 -7.81 17.58 -18.52
CA LEU A 224 -9.20 17.76 -18.94
C LEU A 224 -9.78 19.09 -18.42
N GLY A 225 -9.49 19.45 -17.17
CA GLY A 225 -9.90 20.73 -16.58
C GLY A 225 -9.30 21.93 -17.31
N ALA A 226 -8.01 21.88 -17.67
CA ALA A 226 -7.34 22.91 -18.43
C ALA A 226 -7.96 23.08 -19.82
N VAL A 227 -8.22 21.97 -20.54
CA VAL A 227 -8.89 22.01 -21.85
C VAL A 227 -10.30 22.62 -21.74
N ALA A 228 -11.07 22.26 -20.71
CA ALA A 228 -12.38 22.85 -20.45
C ALA A 228 -12.30 24.36 -20.20
N CYS A 229 -11.33 24.82 -19.40
CA CYS A 229 -11.08 26.24 -19.15
C CYS A 229 -10.67 27.00 -20.42
N VAL A 230 -9.81 26.43 -21.26
CA VAL A 230 -9.42 27.05 -22.54
C VAL A 230 -10.62 27.17 -23.48
N ARG A 231 -11.49 26.15 -23.56
CA ARG A 231 -12.69 26.18 -24.40
C ARG A 231 -13.69 27.25 -23.94
N ARG A 232 -13.89 27.42 -22.63
CA ARG A 232 -14.81 28.45 -22.08
C ARG A 232 -14.33 29.88 -22.33
N ARG A 233 -13.04 30.12 -22.55
CA ARG A 233 -12.51 31.46 -22.86
C ARG A 233 -12.72 31.88 -24.32
N ARG A 234 -13.07 30.94 -25.21
CA ARG A 234 -13.23 31.20 -26.66
C ARG A 234 -14.69 31.25 -27.14
N ALA A 235 -15.65 30.96 -26.28
CA ALA A 235 -17.09 31.12 -26.53
C ALA A 235 -17.58 32.38 -25.83
#